data_AF-A0A521U1G7-F1
#
_entry.id   AF-A0A521U1G7-F1
#
_cell.length_a   1.000
_cell.length_b   1.000
_cell.length_c   1.000
_cell.angle_alpha   90.00
_cell.angle_beta   90.00
_cell.angle_gamma   90.00
#
_symmetry.space_group_name_H-M   'P 1'
#
loop_
_entity.id
_entity.type
_entity.pdbx_description
1 polymer ?
#
loop_
_entity_poly.entity_id
_entity_poly.type
_entity_poly.pdbx_seq_one_letter_code
_entity_poly.pdbx_strand_id
1 'polypeptide(L)'
;MARFTALSKERIQDLTTRRGIATIDLGPQREWIQQAVAANGWGEIALEPTDNVRAVKRRTTIAGKELGKIVKWHRKSTPQLLIFQAINPDQLIRRVRRPRSR
;
A
#
# COMPACT_ATOMS: atom_id res chain seq x y z
N MET A 1 28.52 10.08 8.93
CA MET A 1 28.41 8.94 7.99
C MET A 1 27.58 7.84 8.64
N ALA A 2 26.64 7.23 7.90
CA ALA A 2 25.88 6.10 8.43
C ALA A 2 26.78 4.85 8.55
N ARG A 3 26.69 4.11 9.65
CA ARG A 3 27.39 2.83 9.84
C ARG A 3 26.39 1.68 9.66
N PHE A 4 26.72 0.75 8.79
CA PHE A 4 25.97 -0.49 8.60
C PHE A 4 26.63 -1.61 9.41
N THR A 5 25.82 -2.37 10.16
CA THR A 5 26.24 -3.59 10.85
C THR A 5 25.18 -4.65 10.64
N ALA A 6 25.62 -5.86 10.24
CA ALA A 6 24.73 -7.01 10.14
C ALA A 6 24.29 -7.45 11.55
N LEU A 7 23.03 -7.80 11.71
CA LEU A 7 22.50 -8.30 12.98
C LEU A 7 22.91 -9.76 13.19
N SER A 8 23.30 -10.12 14.42
CA SER A 8 23.52 -11.51 14.81
C SER A 8 22.20 -12.29 14.85
N LYS A 9 22.28 -13.63 14.74
CA LYS A 9 21.09 -14.51 14.82
C LYS A 9 20.32 -14.31 16.13
N GLU A 10 21.03 -14.19 17.25
CA GLU A 10 20.45 -13.90 18.58
C GLU A 10 19.71 -12.56 18.59
N ARG A 11 20.30 -11.52 17.98
CA ARG A 11 19.68 -10.20 17.91
C ARG A 11 18.42 -10.21 17.04
N ILE A 12 18.43 -10.97 15.95
CA ILE A 12 17.24 -11.19 15.11
C ILE A 12 16.16 -11.92 15.92
N GLN A 13 16.53 -12.96 16.67
CA GLN A 13 15.61 -13.73 17.49
C GLN A 13 14.98 -12.84 18.57
N ASP A 14 15.74 -12.05 19.31
CA ASP A 14 15.19 -11.10 20.30
C ASP A 14 14.17 -10.11 19.72
N LEU A 15 14.49 -9.57 18.53
CA LEU A 15 13.62 -8.61 17.85
C LEU A 15 12.34 -9.24 17.30
N THR A 16 12.38 -10.53 16.98
CA THR A 16 11.25 -11.26 16.39
C THR A 16 10.43 -12.05 17.43
N THR A 17 11.02 -12.38 18.58
CA THR A 17 10.38 -13.16 19.66
C THR A 17 9.42 -12.32 20.50
N ARG A 18 9.76 -11.04 20.76
CA ARG A 18 8.95 -10.13 21.61
C ARG A 18 7.73 -9.52 20.93
N ARG A 19 7.59 -9.71 19.63
CA ARG A 19 6.38 -9.39 18.87
C ARG A 19 6.13 -10.59 17.98
N GLY A 20 5.70 -11.70 18.61
CA GLY A 20 5.28 -12.90 17.88
C GLY A 20 4.47 -12.45 16.68
N ILE A 21 4.89 -12.90 15.49
CA ILE A 21 4.42 -12.48 14.16
C ILE A 21 3.01 -11.94 14.28
N ALA A 22 2.88 -10.65 14.59
CA ALA A 22 1.59 -10.03 14.71
C ALA A 22 1.25 -9.82 13.25
N THR A 23 0.65 -10.85 12.65
CA THR A 23 0.13 -10.82 11.30
C THR A 23 -0.72 -9.57 11.28
N ILE A 24 -0.18 -8.49 10.71
CA ILE A 24 -0.86 -7.22 10.71
C ILE A 24 -2.11 -7.50 9.90
N ASP A 25 -3.27 -7.44 10.56
CA ASP A 25 -4.51 -7.70 9.87
C ASP A 25 -4.69 -6.63 8.78
N LEU A 26 -4.74 -7.12 7.54
CA LEU A 26 -4.95 -6.31 6.35
C LEU A 26 -6.41 -6.31 5.90
N GLY A 27 -7.31 -6.98 6.65
CA GLY A 27 -8.74 -7.06 6.39
C GLY A 27 -9.37 -5.71 6.04
N PRO A 28 -9.21 -4.66 6.87
CA PRO A 28 -9.80 -3.36 6.60
C PRO A 28 -9.32 -2.76 5.26
N GLN A 29 -8.03 -2.90 4.94
CA GLN A 29 -7.48 -2.37 3.70
C GLN A 29 -7.96 -3.15 2.46
N ARG A 30 -8.18 -4.47 2.60
CA ARG A 30 -8.74 -5.30 1.53
C ARG A 30 -10.18 -4.86 1.21
N GLU A 31 -10.99 -4.62 2.24
CA GLU A 31 -12.35 -4.12 2.09
C GLU A 31 -12.39 -2.77 1.38
N TRP A 32 -11.54 -1.81 1.79
CA TRP A 32 -11.46 -0.51 1.11
C TRP A 32 -11.12 -0.64 -0.37
N ILE A 33 -10.21 -1.55 -0.73
CA ILE A 33 -9.83 -1.79 -2.12
C ILE A 33 -10.99 -2.43 -2.90
N GLN A 34 -11.70 -3.38 -2.32
CA GLN A 34 -12.85 -4.02 -2.96
C GLN A 34 -13.99 -3.03 -3.20
N GLN A 35 -14.29 -2.18 -2.20
CA GLN A 35 -15.27 -1.10 -2.32
C GLN A 35 -14.86 -0.11 -3.41
N ALA A 36 -13.59 0.30 -3.44
CA ALA A 36 -13.08 1.18 -4.49
C ALA A 36 -13.23 0.55 -5.89
N VAL A 37 -12.95 -0.75 -6.04
CA VAL A 37 -13.12 -1.46 -7.31
C VAL A 37 -14.59 -1.50 -7.74
N ALA A 38 -15.53 -1.71 -6.81
CA ALA A 38 -16.96 -1.64 -7.08
C ALA A 38 -17.40 -0.22 -7.49
N ALA A 39 -16.78 0.82 -6.93
CA ALA A 39 -17.02 2.23 -7.22
C ALA A 39 -16.11 2.79 -8.33
N ASN A 40 -15.99 2.09 -9.47
CA ASN A 40 -15.19 2.52 -10.64
C ASN A 40 -13.66 2.62 -10.42
N GLY A 41 -13.14 1.95 -9.39
CA GLY A 41 -11.71 1.87 -9.11
C GLY A 41 -11.15 3.06 -8.32
N TRP A 42 -11.97 3.95 -7.76
CA TRP A 42 -11.51 5.08 -6.93
C TRP A 42 -11.97 4.93 -5.50
N GLY A 43 -11.11 5.32 -4.56
CA GLY A 43 -11.41 5.32 -3.14
C GLY A 43 -10.72 6.46 -2.40
N GLU A 44 -11.33 6.85 -1.29
CA GLU A 44 -10.79 7.82 -0.34
C GLU A 44 -10.73 7.21 1.06
N ILE A 45 -9.74 7.65 1.84
CA ILE A 45 -9.50 7.20 3.21
C ILE A 45 -9.33 8.45 4.06
N ALA A 46 -10.29 8.72 4.93
CA ALA A 46 -10.16 9.71 5.98
C ALA A 46 -9.19 9.18 7.05
N LEU A 47 -8.26 10.02 7.50
CA LEU A 47 -7.26 9.70 8.50
C LEU A 47 -7.42 10.56 9.74
N GLU A 48 -7.19 9.96 10.89
CA GLU A 48 -7.07 10.67 12.15
C GLU A 48 -5.68 11.32 12.27
N PRO A 49 -5.53 12.42 13.03
CA PRO A 49 -4.22 13.06 13.23
C PRO A 49 -3.16 12.14 13.84
N THR A 50 -3.58 11.08 14.54
CA THR A 50 -2.71 10.06 15.15
C THR A 50 -2.26 8.99 14.15
N ASP A 51 -2.88 8.93 12.96
CA ASP A 51 -2.56 7.91 11.97
C ASP A 51 -1.24 8.17 11.27
N ASN A 52 -0.44 7.11 11.14
CA ASN A 52 0.76 7.16 10.34
C ASN A 52 0.43 6.97 8.86
N VAL A 53 0.34 8.08 8.12
CA VAL A 53 0.08 8.12 6.67
C VAL A 53 0.94 7.12 5.88
N ARG A 54 2.23 6.99 6.23
CA ARG A 54 3.15 6.09 5.53
C ARG A 54 2.81 4.63 5.80
N ALA A 55 2.42 4.30 7.03
CA ALA A 55 1.99 2.96 7.40
C ALA A 55 0.69 2.58 6.69
N VAL A 56 -0.30 3.48 6.66
CA VAL A 56 -1.56 3.27 5.95
C VAL A 56 -1.31 3.02 4.47
N LYS A 57 -0.58 3.91 3.79
CA LYS A 57 -0.25 3.74 2.37
C LYS A 57 0.44 2.41 2.08
N ARG A 58 1.40 2.02 2.94
CA ARG A 58 2.13 0.76 2.81
C ARG A 58 1.18 -0.43 2.96
N ARG A 59 0.34 -0.46 4.00
CA ARG A 59 -0.62 -1.54 4.26
C ARG A 59 -1.62 -1.68 3.11
N THR A 60 -2.20 -0.57 2.65
CA THR A 60 -3.14 -0.59 1.52
C THR A 60 -2.47 -1.07 0.23
N THR A 61 -1.21 -0.71 -0.01
CA THR A 61 -0.47 -1.21 -1.17
C THR A 61 -0.19 -2.72 -1.07
N ILE A 62 0.11 -3.24 0.14
CA ILE A 62 0.31 -4.68 0.36
C ILE A 62 -1.02 -5.43 0.15
N ALA A 63 -2.11 -4.97 0.76
CA ALA A 63 -3.45 -5.53 0.57
C ALA A 63 -3.85 -5.54 -0.92
N GLY A 64 -3.52 -4.47 -1.66
CA GLY A 64 -3.73 -4.41 -3.10
C GLY A 64 -3.01 -5.53 -3.84
N LYS A 65 -1.75 -5.80 -3.51
CA LYS A 65 -0.97 -6.89 -4.11
C LYS A 65 -1.57 -8.26 -3.81
N GLU A 66 -2.03 -8.49 -2.57
CA GLU A 66 -2.71 -9.75 -2.20
C GLU A 66 -3.99 -9.99 -3.01
N LEU A 67 -4.70 -8.91 -3.37
CA LEU A 67 -5.90 -8.94 -4.21
C LEU A 67 -5.59 -8.91 -5.72
N GLY A 68 -4.32 -8.96 -6.13
CA GLY A 68 -3.91 -8.85 -7.54
C GLY A 68 -4.24 -7.50 -8.17
N LYS A 69 -4.31 -6.42 -7.37
CA LYS A 69 -4.59 -5.04 -7.80
C LYS A 69 -3.36 -4.14 -7.65
N ILE A 70 -3.35 -3.07 -8.42
CA ILE A 70 -2.37 -1.99 -8.31
C ILE A 70 -3.03 -0.80 -7.66
N VAL A 71 -2.47 -0.34 -6.54
CA VAL A 71 -2.92 0.87 -5.83
C VAL A 71 -2.06 2.05 -6.29
N LYS A 72 -2.69 3.07 -6.88
CA LYS A 72 -2.05 4.34 -7.24
C LYS A 72 -2.53 5.47 -6.36
N TRP A 73 -1.62 6.12 -5.65
CA TRP A 73 -1.94 7.28 -4.81
C TRP A 73 -2.07 8.54 -5.65
N HIS A 74 -3.14 9.31 -5.41
CA HIS A 74 -3.39 10.56 -6.09
C HIS A 74 -2.64 11.72 -5.41
N ARG A 75 -2.21 12.71 -6.21
CA ARG A 75 -1.39 13.85 -5.73
C ARG A 75 -2.15 14.81 -4.82
N LYS A 76 -3.48 14.86 -4.92
CA LYS A 76 -4.34 15.68 -4.04
C LYS A 76 -4.57 15.06 -2.65
N SER A 77 -3.90 13.95 -2.32
CA SER A 77 -3.96 13.38 -0.97
C SER A 77 -3.35 14.36 0.03
N THR A 78 -4.07 14.62 1.13
CA THR A 78 -3.61 15.42 2.27
C THR A 78 -3.25 14.49 3.44
N PRO A 79 -2.66 15.01 4.53
CA PRO A 79 -2.40 14.21 5.73
C PRO A 79 -3.67 13.62 6.37
N GLN A 80 -4.84 14.26 6.17
CA GLN A 80 -6.13 13.84 6.72
C GLN A 80 -7.00 13.06 5.72
N LEU A 81 -6.65 13.09 4.42
CA LEU A 81 -7.44 12.44 3.38
C LEU A 81 -6.52 11.84 2.32
N LEU A 82 -6.49 10.51 2.23
CA LEU A 82 -5.78 9.82 1.16
C LEU A 82 -6.73 9.43 0.04
N ILE A 83 -6.34 9.73 -1.18
CA ILE A 83 -7.10 9.38 -2.38
C ILE A 83 -6.27 8.38 -3.17
N PHE A 84 -6.89 7.27 -3.59
CA PHE A 84 -6.23 6.25 -4.38
C PHE A 84 -7.11 5.70 -5.49
N GLN A 85 -6.44 5.11 -6.48
CA GLN A 85 -7.05 4.34 -7.54
C GLN A 85 -6.62 2.89 -7.45
N ALA A 86 -7.57 1.96 -7.40
CA ALA A 86 -7.35 0.52 -7.51
C ALA A 86 -7.55 0.07 -8.97
N ILE A 87 -6.50 -0.50 -9.56
CA ILE A 87 -6.45 -0.81 -10.99
C ILE A 87 -6.11 -2.28 -11.18
N ASN A 88 -6.75 -2.93 -12.16
CA ASN A 88 -6.32 -4.26 -12.59
C ASN A 88 -4.99 -4.16 -13.37
N PRO A 89 -3.99 -5.01 -13.10
CA PRO A 89 -2.72 -5.02 -13.82
C PRO A 89 -2.89 -5.00 -15.35
N ASP A 90 -3.87 -5.73 -15.87
CA ASP A 90 -4.16 -5.82 -17.31
C ASP A 90 -4.58 -4.49 -17.94
N GLN A 91 -5.21 -3.59 -17.17
CA GLN A 91 -5.59 -2.26 -17.64
C GLN A 91 -4.38 -1.33 -17.80
N LEU A 92 -3.25 -1.62 -17.14
CA LEU A 92 -2.03 -0.82 -17.25
C LEU A 92 -1.28 -1.08 -18.56
N ILE A 93 -1.24 -2.34 -18.99
CA ILE A 93 -0.51 -2.77 -20.20
C ILE A 93 -1.12 -2.13 -21.46
N ARG A 94 -2.45 -1.95 -21.48
CA ARG A 94 -3.17 -1.36 -22.62
C ARG A 94 -2.80 0.11 -22.89
N ARG A 95 -2.24 0.85 -21.93
CA ARG A 95 -1.89 2.28 -22.10
C ARG A 95 -0.51 2.53 -22.74
N VAL A 96 0.32 1.50 -22.95
CA VAL A 96 1.76 1.69 -23.26
C VAL A 96 2.09 1.77 -24.76
N ARG A 97 1.18 1.47 -25.68
CA ARG A 97 1.48 1.56 -27.13
C ARG A 97 0.76 2.73 -27.80
N ARG A 98 1.19 3.97 -27.51
CA ARG A 98 1.03 5.05 -28.51
C ARG A 98 2.31 5.11 -29.34
N PRO A 99 2.27 4.85 -30.66
CA PRO A 99 3.42 5.06 -31.51
C PRO A 99 3.80 6.54 -31.44
N ARG A 100 5.08 6.83 -31.15
CA ARG A 100 5.62 8.17 -31.35
C ARG A 100 5.62 8.41 -32.86
N SER A 101 4.75 9.29 -33.34
CA SER A 101 4.82 9.84 -34.69
C SER A 101 6.17 10.56 -34.83
N ARG A 102 6.93 10.17 -35.86
CA ARG A 102 8.24 10.73 -36.20
C ARG A 102 8.05 11.94 -37.10
#